data_AF-A0A224AB49-F1
#
_entry.id   AF-A0A224AB49-F1
#
_cell.length_a   1.000
_cell.length_b   1.000
_cell.length_c   1.000
_cell.angle_alpha   90.00
_cell.angle_beta   90.00
_cell.angle_gamma   90.00
#
_symmetry.space_group_name_H-M   'P 1'
#
loop_
_entity.id
_entity.type
_entity.pdbx_description
1 polymer ?
#
loop_
_entity_poly.entity_id
_entity_poly.type
_entity_poly.pdbx_seq_one_letter_code
_entity_poly.pdbx_strand_id
1 'polypeptide(L)'
;MFFIFVLFAFVMMLLLLFFSTTTYYLKALLVLEALVLSSLVLSLFLMHAYGGPLFLFMLLLTLGVCEAGLGLSLLFCVLKVKSSDFVGSI
;
A
#
# COMPACT_ATOMS: atom_id res chain seq x y z
N MET A 1 -6.42 4.65 22.24
CA MET A 1 -5.28 5.54 21.90
C MET A 1 -3.97 4.77 21.69
N PHE A 2 -3.52 3.94 22.64
CA PHE A 2 -2.29 3.13 22.47
C PHE A 2 -2.26 2.31 21.17
N PHE A 3 -3.36 1.63 20.83
CA PHE A 3 -3.46 0.84 19.60
C PHE A 3 -3.22 1.65 18.31
N ILE A 4 -3.72 2.89 18.24
CA ILE A 4 -3.53 3.78 17.07
C ILE A 4 -2.04 4.15 16.94
N PHE A 5 -1.35 4.37 18.07
CA PHE A 5 0.08 4.66 18.07
C PHE A 5 0.91 3.46 17.58
N VAL A 6 0.56 2.24 17.99
CA VAL A 6 1.21 1.01 17.51
C VAL A 6 0.99 0.82 16.00
N LEU A 7 -0.24 1.02 15.51
CA LEU A 7 -0.53 0.97 14.07
C LEU A 7 0.25 2.03 13.30
N PHE A 8 0.35 3.25 13.81
CA PHE A 8 1.12 4.31 13.16
C PHE A 8 2.60 3.96 13.09
N ALA A 9 3.19 3.44 14.16
CA ALA A 9 4.57 2.97 14.16
C ALA A 9 4.79 1.83 13.15
N PHE A 10 3.83 0.92 13.02
CA PHE A 10 3.87 -0.16 12.02
C PHE A 10 3.84 0.35 10.58
N VAL A 11 2.98 1.34 10.28
CA VAL A 11 2.95 1.99 8.95
C VAL A 11 4.30 2.66 8.64
N MET A 12 4.92 3.33 9.61
CA MET A 12 6.24 3.94 9.43
C MET A 12 7.33 2.90 9.17
N MET A 13 7.27 1.74 9.84
CA MET A 13 8.19 0.63 9.59
C MET A 13 8.02 0.05 8.18
N LEU A 14 6.77 -0.12 7.71
CA LEU A 14 6.49 -0.57 6.35
C LEU A 14 7.00 0.42 5.30
N LEU A 15 6.90 1.72 5.57
CA LEU A 15 7.41 2.76 4.68
C LEU A 15 8.94 2.70 4.56
N LEU A 16 9.66 2.47 5.67
CA LEU A 16 11.10 2.23 5.64
C LEU A 16 11.46 0.95 4.86
N LEU A 17 10.69 -0.11 5.07
CA LEU A 17 10.88 -1.37 4.35
C LEU A 17 10.66 -1.19 2.84
N PHE A 18 9.68 -0.39 2.43
CA PHE A 18 9.42 -0.07 1.02
C PHE A 18 10.64 0.58 0.35
N PHE A 19 11.27 1.56 1.00
CA PHE A 19 12.49 2.19 0.47
C PHE A 19 13.69 1.23 0.44
N SER A 20 13.73 0.24 1.34
CA SER A 20 14.78 -0.79 1.32
C SER A 20 14.57 -1.84 0.23
N THR A 21 13.34 -2.03 -0.26
CA THR A 21 13.02 -3.04 -1.28
C THR A 21 13.15 -2.47 -2.70
N THR A 22 14.38 -2.39 -3.22
CA THR A 22 14.65 -1.86 -4.57
C THR A 22 14.88 -2.93 -5.64
N THR A 23 15.06 -4.19 -5.27
CA THR A 23 15.54 -5.24 -6.19
C THR A 23 14.47 -5.91 -7.05
N TYR A 24 13.26 -6.13 -6.52
CA TYR A 24 12.22 -6.92 -7.20
C TYR A 24 10.91 -6.15 -7.21
N TYR A 25 10.32 -5.96 -8.39
CA TYR A 25 9.10 -5.17 -8.57
C TYR A 25 7.93 -5.79 -7.78
N LEU A 26 7.81 -7.11 -7.82
CA LEU A 26 6.77 -7.87 -7.11
C LEU A 26 6.87 -7.73 -5.58
N LYS A 27 8.09 -7.65 -5.04
CA LYS A 27 8.29 -7.39 -3.60
C LYS A 27 7.91 -5.96 -3.22
N ALA A 28 8.29 -4.99 -4.04
CA ALA A 28 7.90 -3.59 -3.80
C ALA A 28 6.37 -3.40 -3.84
N LEU A 29 5.69 -4.08 -4.78
CA LEU A 29 4.23 -4.04 -4.90
C LEU A 29 3.52 -4.65 -3.70
N LEU A 30 4.02 -5.78 -3.19
CA LEU A 30 3.47 -6.44 -2.00
C LEU A 30 3.65 -5.61 -0.72
N VAL A 31 4.78 -4.90 -0.60
CA VAL A 31 5.01 -3.96 0.50
C VAL A 31 4.10 -2.73 0.39
N LEU A 32 3.89 -2.22 -0.82
CA LEU A 32 2.97 -1.12 -1.08
C LEU A 32 1.52 -1.52 -0.72
N GLU A 33 1.09 -2.72 -1.07
CA GLU A 33 -0.24 -3.23 -0.70
C GLU A 33 -0.41 -3.33 0.82
N ALA A 34 0.59 -3.86 1.53
CA ALA A 34 0.58 -3.90 2.99
C ALA A 34 0.53 -2.49 3.62
N LEU A 35 1.19 -1.51 2.99
CA LEU A 35 1.19 -0.10 3.42
C LEU A 35 -0.17 0.55 3.20
N VAL A 36 -0.78 0.38 2.02
CA VAL A 36 -2.12 0.91 1.70
C VAL A 36 -3.16 0.29 2.63
N LEU A 37 -3.14 -1.04 2.82
CA LEU A 37 -4.10 -1.74 3.67
C LEU A 37 -3.99 -1.31 5.15
N SER A 38 -2.78 -1.21 5.69
CA SER A 38 -2.55 -0.77 7.07
C SER A 38 -2.93 0.70 7.28
N SER A 39 -2.71 1.57 6.29
CA SER A 39 -3.16 2.97 6.32
C SER A 39 -4.69 3.10 6.25
N LEU A 40 -5.37 2.21 5.51
CA LEU A 40 -6.84 2.13 5.47
C LEU A 40 -7.40 1.74 6.84
N VAL A 41 -6.81 0.73 7.49
CA VAL A 41 -7.18 0.33 8.85
C VAL A 41 -6.99 1.50 9.82
N LEU A 42 -5.85 2.20 9.75
CA LEU A 42 -5.61 3.40 10.56
C LEU A 42 -6.70 4.46 10.34
N SER A 43 -7.05 4.74 9.07
CA SER A 43 -8.08 5.72 8.72
C SER A 43 -9.46 5.34 9.27
N LEU A 44 -9.81 4.06 9.30
CA LEU A 44 -11.07 3.58 9.88
C LEU A 44 -11.14 3.90 11.38
N PHE A 45 -10.05 3.62 12.11
CA PHE A 45 -10.00 3.92 13.55
C PHE A 45 -10.04 5.43 13.82
N LEU A 46 -9.39 6.26 13.00
CA LEU A 46 -9.48 7.71 13.12
C LEU A 46 -10.90 8.21 12.86
N MET A 47 -11.53 7.78 11.76
CA MET A 47 -12.89 8.20 11.41
C MET A 47 -13.89 7.79 12.50
N HIS A 48 -13.74 6.60 13.08
CA HIS A 48 -14.56 6.17 14.21
C HIS A 48 -14.34 7.03 15.47
N ALA A 49 -13.09 7.38 15.79
CA ALA A 49 -12.78 8.19 16.97
C ALA A 49 -13.29 9.64 16.87
N TYR A 50 -13.31 10.22 15.67
CA TYR A 50 -13.75 11.60 15.44
C TYR A 50 -15.20 11.71 14.92
N GLY A 51 -15.93 10.60 14.79
CA GLY A 51 -17.32 10.60 14.30
C GLY A 51 -17.46 11.04 12.84
N GLY A 52 -16.44 10.78 12.02
CA GLY A 52 -16.41 11.18 10.61
C GLY A 52 -17.38 10.37 9.73
N PRO A 53 -17.80 10.90 8.56
CA PRO A 53 -18.68 10.19 7.65
C PRO A 53 -18.01 8.97 7.00
N LEU A 54 -18.67 7.82 7.06
CA LEU A 54 -18.20 6.55 6.45
C LEU A 54 -18.05 6.64 4.92
N PHE A 55 -18.70 7.60 4.27
CA PHE A 55 -18.56 7.83 2.82
C PHE A 55 -17.11 8.10 2.41
N LEU A 56 -16.38 8.88 3.20
CA LEU A 56 -14.99 9.25 2.89
C LEU A 56 -14.07 8.01 2.98
N PHE A 57 -14.34 7.13 3.94
CA PHE A 57 -13.67 5.82 4.04
C PHE A 57 -13.97 4.92 2.83
N MET A 58 -15.23 4.84 2.39
CA MET A 58 -15.59 4.07 1.20
C MET A 58 -14.90 4.60 -0.06
N LEU A 59 -14.78 5.92 -0.20
CA LEU A 59 -14.06 6.56 -1.31
C LEU A 59 -12.55 6.24 -1.26
N LEU A 60 -11.93 6.28 -0.08
CA LEU A 60 -10.53 5.85 0.09
C LEU A 60 -10.34 4.37 -0.28
N LEU A 61 -11.29 3.52 0.08
CA LEU A 61 -11.25 2.09 -0.23
C LEU A 61 -11.33 1.82 -1.73
N THR A 62 -12.23 2.50 -2.45
CA THR A 62 -12.33 2.32 -3.91
C THR A 62 -11.08 2.81 -4.63
N LEU A 63 -10.52 3.96 -4.23
CA LEU A 63 -9.26 4.46 -4.80
C LEU A 63 -8.09 3.51 -4.53
N GLY A 64 -7.98 2.96 -3.32
CA GLY A 64 -6.93 2.00 -2.97
C GLY A 64 -6.98 0.70 -3.78
N VAL A 65 -8.18 0.16 -4.02
CA VAL A 65 -8.34 -1.03 -4.88
C VAL A 65 -8.00 -0.72 -6.34
N CYS A 66 -8.38 0.46 -6.84
CA CYS A 66 -8.04 0.90 -8.19
C CYS A 66 -6.52 1.07 -8.39
N GLU A 67 -5.80 1.61 -7.40
CA GLU A 67 -4.34 1.71 -7.43
C GLU A 67 -3.68 0.32 -7.55
N ALA A 68 -4.11 -0.64 -6.73
CA ALA A 68 -3.61 -2.01 -6.76
C ALA A 68 -3.87 -2.69 -8.12
N GLY A 69 -5.06 -2.48 -8.70
CA GLY A 69 -5.42 -2.99 -10.03
C GLY A 69 -4.52 -2.42 -11.14
N LEU A 70 -4.23 -1.12 -11.09
CA LEU A 70 -3.31 -0.48 -12.03
C LEU A 70 -1.88 -1.00 -11.84
N GLY A 71 -1.40 -1.15 -10.60
CA GLY A 71 -0.08 -1.70 -10.29
C GLY A 71 0.15 -3.11 -10.86
N LEU A 72 -0.83 -4.01 -10.71
CA LEU A 72 -0.76 -5.37 -11.27
C LEU A 72 -0.77 -5.38 -12.81
N SER A 73 -1.56 -4.49 -13.43
CA SER A 73 -1.60 -4.37 -14.89
C SER A 73 -0.25 -3.93 -15.48
N LEU A 74 0.44 -3.02 -14.79
CA LEU A 74 1.80 -2.59 -15.14
C LEU A 74 2.81 -3.72 -14.97
N LEU A 75 2.74 -4.47 -13.86
CA LEU A 75 3.61 -5.63 -13.64
C LEU A 75 3.48 -6.64 -14.76
N PHE A 76 2.25 -6.94 -15.20
CA PHE A 76 2.00 -7.88 -16.28
C PHE A 76 2.56 -7.38 -17.64
N CYS A 77 2.48 -6.08 -17.91
CA CYS A 77 3.12 -5.49 -19.08
C CYS A 77 4.65 -5.55 -18.99
N VAL A 78 5.23 -5.28 -17.81
CA VAL A 78 6.69 -5.38 -17.60
C VAL A 78 7.17 -6.81 -17.79
N LEU A 79 6.46 -7.82 -17.25
CA LEU A 79 6.78 -9.24 -17.45
C LEU A 79 6.70 -9.69 -18.91
N LYS A 80 5.79 -9.10 -19.70
CA LYS A 80 5.69 -9.38 -21.15
C LYS A 80 6.87 -8.80 -21.94
N VAL A 81 7.39 -7.66 -21.52
CA VAL A 81 8.47 -6.94 -22.23
C VAL A 81 9.85 -7.37 -21.74
N LYS A 82 10.00 -7.54 -20.43
CA LYS A 82 11.19 -8.07 -19.76
C LYS A 82 10.82 -9.41 -19.15
N SER A 83 11.49 -10.48 -19.58
CA SER A 83 11.33 -11.82 -19.00
C SER A 83 11.85 -11.93 -17.55
N SER A 84 12.32 -10.83 -16.95
CA SER A 84 12.82 -10.77 -15.58
C SER A 84 12.13 -9.66 -14.77
N ASP A 85 11.77 -9.97 -13.54
CA ASP A 85 11.18 -9.07 -12.54
C ASP A 85 12.22 -8.12 -11.87
N PHE A 86 13.42 -8.02 -12.44
CA PHE A 86 14.54 -7.30 -11.85
C PHE A 86 14.47 -5.82 -12.22
N VAL A 87 14.27 -4.96 -11.22
CA VAL A 87 14.17 -3.50 -11.42
C VAL A 87 15.55 -2.90 -11.72
N GLY A 88 16.63 -3.54 -11.26
CA GLY A 88 18.00 -3.05 -11.39
C GLY A 88 18.62 -3.10 -12.79
N SER A 89 17.94 -3.65 -13.81
CA SER A 89 18.42 -3.60 -15.21
C SER A 89 17.60 -2.60 -16.03
N ILE A 90 17.61 -1.33 -15.60
CA ILE A 90 17.24 -0.19 -16.45
C ILE A 90 18.45 0.15 -17.32
#